data_AF-A0A1W0A4P3-F1
#
_entry.id   AF-A0A1W0A4P3-F1
#
_cell.length_a   1.000
_cell.length_b   1.000
_cell.length_c   1.000
_cell.angle_alpha   90.00
_cell.angle_beta   90.00
_cell.angle_gamma   90.00
#
_symmetry.space_group_name_H-M   'P 1'
#
loop_
_entity.id
_entity.type
_entity.pdbx_description
1 polymer ?
#
loop_
_entity_poly.entity_id
_entity_poly.type
_entity_poly.pdbx_seq_one_letter_code
_entity_poly.pdbx_strand_id
1 'polypeptide(L)'
;MPKSKAQPTDALTPVRKCHVYLIARLLNDSASKNGVPATTLASKLLKVALKMEYRIFKLTRGRMLDEKAIKLYLTHLTQQAHRRQRKHEKLGQTLVEAS
;
A
#
# COMPACT_ATOMS: atom_id res chain seq x y z
N MET A 1 22.39 -11.90 -11.18
CA MET A 1 21.01 -11.38 -11.38
C MET A 1 20.88 -10.04 -10.68
N PRO A 2 20.83 -8.90 -11.40
CA PRO A 2 20.70 -7.59 -10.75
C PRO A 2 19.30 -7.46 -10.14
N LYS A 3 19.24 -7.26 -8.82
CA LYS A 3 18.01 -6.96 -8.09
C LYS A 3 17.54 -5.58 -8.54
N SER A 4 16.48 -5.51 -9.35
CA SER A 4 15.90 -4.24 -9.79
C SER A 4 15.60 -3.36 -8.58
N LYS A 5 16.39 -2.30 -8.41
CA LYS A 5 16.26 -1.31 -7.34
C LYS A 5 15.25 -0.25 -7.76
N ALA A 6 14.03 -0.67 -8.10
CA ALA A 6 12.97 0.31 -8.25
C ALA A 6 12.88 1.12 -6.95
N GLN A 7 12.78 2.43 -7.01
CA GLN A 7 12.42 3.34 -5.92
C GLN A 7 11.05 3.96 -6.22
N PRO A 8 10.32 4.47 -5.19
CA PRO A 8 9.04 5.15 -5.38
C PRO A 8 9.14 6.42 -6.26
N THR A 9 10.35 6.94 -6.45
CA THR A 9 10.69 8.15 -7.22
C THR A 9 11.13 7.86 -8.64
N ASP A 10 11.28 6.60 -9.04
CA ASP A 10 11.66 6.26 -10.41
C ASP A 10 10.55 6.58 -11.39
N ALA A 11 10.93 6.91 -12.63
CA ALA A 11 9.99 7.10 -13.72
C ALA A 11 9.07 5.88 -13.86
N LEU A 12 7.77 6.08 -13.65
CA LEU A 12 6.78 5.02 -13.72
C LEU A 12 6.63 4.55 -15.17
N THR A 13 6.84 3.26 -15.40
CA THR A 13 6.47 2.63 -16.67
C THR A 13 4.95 2.71 -16.87
N PRO A 14 4.45 2.62 -18.13
CA PRO A 14 3.01 2.67 -18.40
C PRO A 14 2.19 1.66 -17.57
N VAL A 15 2.74 0.45 -17.38
CA VAL A 15 2.12 -0.60 -16.56
C VAL A 15 1.99 -0.15 -15.10
N ARG A 16 3.05 0.43 -14.52
CA ARG A 16 3.03 0.92 -13.14
C ARG A 16 2.07 2.09 -12.98
N LYS A 17 1.96 3.00 -13.97
CA LYS A 17 0.96 4.08 -13.97
C LYS A 17 -0.47 3.51 -13.92
N CYS A 18 -0.75 2.46 -14.70
CA CYS A 18 -2.03 1.77 -14.67
C CYS A 18 -2.32 1.17 -13.28
N HIS A 19 -1.33 0.52 -12.66
CA HIS A 19 -1.46 -0.02 -11.30
C HIS A 19 -1.73 1.07 -10.26
N VAL A 20 -1.02 2.19 -10.31
CA VAL A 20 -1.25 3.34 -9.42
C VAL A 20 -2.67 3.86 -9.58
N TYR A 21 -3.17 4.01 -10.81
CA TYR A 21 -4.53 4.45 -11.08
C TYR A 21 -5.56 3.50 -10.49
N LEU A 22 -5.43 2.19 -10.72
CA LEU A 22 -6.34 1.18 -10.17
C LEU A 22 -6.33 1.22 -8.63
N ILE A 23 -5.15 1.27 -8.01
CA ILE A 23 -5.03 1.36 -6.55
C ILE A 23 -5.67 2.64 -6.02
N ALA A 24 -5.41 3.79 -6.65
CA ALA A 24 -6.00 5.07 -6.25
C ALA A 24 -7.52 5.04 -6.34
N ARG A 25 -8.09 4.47 -7.41
CA ARG A 25 -9.54 4.30 -7.57
C ARG A 25 -10.13 3.44 -6.45
N LEU A 26 -9.53 2.28 -6.17
CA LEU A 26 -9.99 1.38 -5.11
C LEU A 26 -9.94 2.04 -3.72
N LEU A 27 -8.87 2.79 -3.45
CA LEU A 27 -8.73 3.54 -2.21
C LEU A 27 -9.75 4.67 -2.10
N ASN A 28 -10.03 5.37 -3.20
CA ASN A 28 -11.04 6.42 -3.24
C ASN A 28 -12.44 5.87 -2.97
N ASP A 29 -12.81 4.79 -3.65
CA ASP A 29 -14.11 4.12 -3.47
C ASP A 29 -14.29 3.62 -2.02
N SER A 30 -13.23 3.08 -1.42
CA SER A 30 -13.26 2.65 -0.01
C SER A 30 -13.33 3.83 0.95
N ALA A 31 -12.62 4.92 0.68
CA ALA A 31 -12.59 6.10 1.54
C ALA A 31 -13.93 6.86 1.53
N SER A 32 -14.57 6.98 0.35
CA SER A 32 -15.90 7.56 0.22
C SER A 32 -16.96 6.76 0.98
N LYS A 33 -16.88 5.43 0.99
CA LYS A 33 -17.80 4.57 1.77
C LYS A 33 -17.63 4.70 3.29
N ASN A 34 -16.42 5.03 3.73
CA ASN A 34 -16.07 5.10 5.15
C ASN A 34 -16.10 6.53 5.72
N GLY A 35 -16.64 7.50 4.97
CA GLY A 35 -16.78 8.89 5.43
C GLY A 35 -15.47 9.65 5.60
N VAL A 36 -14.40 9.25 4.90
CA VAL A 36 -13.12 9.97 4.97
C VAL A 36 -13.26 11.34 4.28
N PRO A 37 -12.84 12.45 4.90
CA PRO A 37 -12.93 13.77 4.29
C PRO A 37 -12.19 13.84 2.94
N ALA A 38 -12.86 14.38 1.93
CA ALA A 38 -12.32 14.48 0.56
C ALA A 38 -11.01 15.29 0.50
N THR A 39 -10.84 16.30 1.36
CA THR A 39 -9.62 17.10 1.47
C THR A 39 -8.42 16.28 1.96
N THR A 40 -8.63 15.44 2.98
CA THR A 40 -7.63 14.49 3.48
C THR A 40 -7.30 13.44 2.43
N LEU A 41 -8.30 12.99 1.69
CA LEU A 41 -8.13 12.02 0.62
C LEU A 41 -7.30 12.61 -0.52
N ALA A 42 -7.69 13.76 -1.06
CA ALA A 42 -6.99 14.42 -2.18
C ALA A 42 -5.50 14.65 -1.91
N SER A 43 -5.15 15.06 -0.68
CA SER A 43 -3.76 15.34 -0.29
C SER A 43 -2.89 14.09 -0.10
N LYS A 44 -3.48 12.94 0.23
CA LYS A 44 -2.75 11.71 0.62
C LYS A 44 -2.93 10.54 -0.35
N LEU A 45 -4.01 10.50 -1.11
CA LEU A 45 -4.42 9.37 -1.94
C LEU A 45 -3.31 8.92 -2.90
N LEU A 46 -2.76 9.86 -3.67
CA LEU A 46 -1.71 9.56 -4.65
C LEU A 46 -0.45 9.01 -3.96
N LYS A 47 -0.03 9.62 -2.84
CA LYS A 47 1.14 9.18 -2.08
C LYS A 47 0.94 7.76 -1.52
N VAL A 48 -0.25 7.44 -1.04
CA VAL A 48 -0.60 6.10 -0.54
C VAL A 48 -0.62 5.11 -1.70
N ALA A 49 -1.25 5.44 -2.81
CA ALA A 49 -1.33 4.59 -3.99
C ALA A 49 0.06 4.25 -4.55
N LEU A 50 0.96 5.23 -4.66
CA LEU A 50 2.35 5.02 -5.08
C LEU A 50 3.12 4.09 -4.13
N LYS A 51 2.97 4.28 -2.82
CA LYS A 51 3.63 3.40 -1.82
C LYS A 51 3.10 1.97 -1.86
N MET A 52 1.79 1.80 -2.08
CA MET A 52 1.18 0.48 -2.22
C MET A 52 1.60 -0.19 -3.52
N GLU A 53 1.55 0.51 -4.66
CA GLU A 53 2.04 0.02 -5.95
C GLU A 53 3.47 -0.47 -5.82
N TYR A 54 4.34 0.34 -5.21
CA TYR A 54 5.74 -0.02 -5.06
C TYR A 54 5.97 -1.30 -4.27
N ARG A 55 5.17 -1.53 -3.21
CA ARG A 55 5.22 -2.78 -2.44
C ARG A 55 4.76 -3.96 -3.29
N ILE A 56 3.69 -3.79 -4.07
CA ILE A 56 3.20 -4.82 -4.99
C ILE A 56 4.25 -5.12 -6.05
N PHE A 57 4.82 -4.09 -6.70
CA PHE A 57 5.90 -4.21 -7.68
C PHE A 57 7.07 -5.03 -7.16
N LYS A 58 7.50 -4.79 -5.91
CA LYS A 58 8.56 -5.57 -5.26
C LYS A 58 8.20 -7.05 -5.08
N LEU A 59 6.96 -7.33 -4.71
CA LEU A 59 6.48 -8.70 -4.51
C LEU A 59 6.33 -9.45 -5.84
N THR A 60 5.83 -8.78 -6.87
CA THR A 60 5.52 -9.39 -8.16
C THR A 60 6.64 -9.25 -9.21
N ARG A 61 7.71 -8.54 -8.86
CA ARG A 61 8.87 -8.24 -9.73
C ARG A 61 8.44 -7.53 -11.03
N GLY A 62 7.43 -6.67 -10.95
CA GLY A 62 6.96 -5.88 -12.09
C GLY A 62 6.09 -6.62 -13.11
N ARG A 63 5.55 -7.78 -12.75
CA ARG A 63 4.53 -8.45 -13.59
C ARG A 63 3.31 -7.55 -13.75
N MET A 64 2.69 -7.61 -14.93
CA MET A 64 1.38 -7.00 -15.17
C MET A 64 0.33 -7.76 -14.36
N LEU A 65 -0.46 -7.03 -13.60
CA LEU A 65 -1.51 -7.54 -12.73
C LEU A 65 -2.85 -7.00 -13.18
N ASP A 66 -3.88 -7.83 -13.06
CA ASP A 66 -5.27 -7.44 -13.18
C ASP A 66 -5.79 -6.84 -11.85
N GLU A 67 -6.99 -6.24 -11.90
CA GLU A 67 -7.58 -5.61 -10.73
C GLU A 67 -7.81 -6.62 -9.58
N LYS A 68 -8.15 -7.89 -9.89
CA LYS A 68 -8.36 -8.94 -8.89
C LYS A 68 -7.06 -9.27 -8.16
N ALA A 69 -5.94 -9.44 -8.86
CA ALA A 69 -4.65 -9.66 -8.23
C ALA A 69 -4.22 -8.45 -7.39
N ILE A 70 -4.42 -7.22 -7.90
CA ILE A 70 -4.13 -5.99 -7.13
C ILE A 70 -4.91 -5.98 -5.81
N LYS A 71 -6.22 -6.27 -5.83
CA LYS A 71 -7.05 -6.37 -4.61
C LYS A 71 -6.50 -7.41 -3.64
N LEU A 72 -6.12 -8.58 -4.12
CA LEU A 72 -5.55 -9.64 -3.29
C LEU A 72 -4.26 -9.18 -2.59
N TYR A 73 -3.34 -8.56 -3.34
CA TYR A 73 -2.10 -8.05 -2.75
C TYR A 73 -2.34 -6.90 -1.78
N LEU A 74 -3.27 -5.99 -2.06
CA LEU A 74 -3.65 -4.92 -1.14
C LEU A 74 -4.18 -5.50 0.18
N THR A 75 -5.07 -6.49 0.13
CA THR A 75 -5.57 -7.18 1.33
C THR A 75 -4.44 -7.83 2.13
N HIS A 76 -3.52 -8.51 1.45
CA HIS A 76 -2.36 -9.12 2.09
C HIS A 76 -1.46 -8.07 2.76
N LEU A 77 -1.23 -6.93 2.11
CA LEU A 77 -0.45 -5.82 2.68
C LEU A 77 -1.13 -5.21 3.91
N THR A 78 -2.46 -5.05 3.90
CA THR A 78 -3.23 -4.56 5.05
C THR A 78 -3.17 -5.54 6.22
N GLN A 79 -3.38 -6.83 5.97
CA GLN A 79 -3.24 -7.88 6.99
C GLN A 79 -1.82 -7.89 7.58
N GLN A 80 -0.80 -7.76 6.74
CA GLN A 80 0.59 -7.68 7.20
C GLN A 80 0.83 -6.43 8.07
N ALA A 81 0.28 -5.28 7.69
CA ALA A 81 0.37 -4.05 8.47
C ALA A 81 -0.32 -4.18 9.84
N HIS A 82 -1.55 -4.71 9.88
CA HIS A 82 -2.26 -4.95 11.14
C HIS A 82 -1.52 -5.91 12.06
N ARG A 83 -0.96 -7.01 11.51
CA ARG A 83 -0.14 -7.94 12.29
C ARG A 83 1.09 -7.26 12.89
N ARG A 84 1.73 -6.34 12.16
CA ARG A 84 2.89 -5.58 12.66
C ARG A 84 2.49 -4.59 13.76
N GLN A 85 1.37 -3.88 13.61
CA GLN A 85 0.87 -2.96 14.63
C GLN A 85 0.57 -3.68 15.95
N ARG A 86 -0.15 -4.80 15.90
CA ARG A 86 -0.42 -5.61 17.10
C ARG A 86 0.83 -6.11 17.81
N LYS A 87 1.91 -6.41 17.06
CA LYS A 87 3.20 -6.78 17.66
C LYS A 87 3.84 -5.61 18.40
N HIS A 88 3.80 -4.41 17.81
CA HIS A 88 4.32 -3.20 18.46
C HIS A 88 3.53 -2.81 19.70
N GLU A 89 2.21 -2.92 19.68
CA GLU A 89 1.35 -2.66 20.85
C GLU A 89 1.68 -3.61 22.01
N LYS A 90 1.81 -4.91 21.73
CA LYS A 90 2.21 -5.91 22.74
C LYS A 90 3.59 -5.63 23.33
N LEU A 91 4.57 -5.31 22.49
CA LEU A 91 5.93 -4.99 22.95
C LEU A 91 5.98 -3.69 23.78
N GLY A 92 5.18 -2.69 23.42
CA GLY A 92 5.04 -1.46 24.19
C GLY A 92 4.41 -1.68 25.56
N GLN A 93 3.38 -2.52 25.66
CA GLN A 93 2.73 -2.86 26.93
C GLN A 93 3.68 -3.63 27.86
N THR A 94 4.42 -4.61 27.35
CA THR A 94 5.39 -5.37 28.16
C THR A 94 6.55 -4.52 28.68
N LEU A 95 6.90 -3.43 28.01
CA LEU A 95 7.99 -2.55 28.44
C LEU A 95 7.56 -1.58 29.56
N VAL A 96 6.27 -1.22 29.58
CA VAL A 96 5.66 -0.37 30.61
C VAL A 96 5.38 -1.15 31.90
N GLU A 97 5.04 -2.44 31.82
CA GLU A 97 4.87 -3.30 33.02
C GLU A 97 6.18 -3.74 33.67
N ALA A 98 7.31 -3.63 32.96
CA ALA A 98 8.64 -4.01 33.45
C ALA A 98 9.47 -2.81 33.99
N SER A 99 8.89 -1.61 34.05
CA SER A 99 9.49 -0.38 34.61
C SER A 99 8.79 0.01 35.91
#